data_AF-A0A3D0CNP4-F1
#
_entry.id   AF-A0A3D0CNP4-F1
#
_cell.length_a   1.000
_cell.length_b   1.000
_cell.length_c   1.000
_cell.angle_alpha   90.00
_cell.angle_beta   90.00
_cell.angle_gamma   90.00
#
_symmetry.space_group_name_H-M   'P 1'
#
loop_
_entity.id
_entity.type
_entity.pdbx_description
1 polymer ?
#
loop_
_entity_poly.entity_id
_entity_poly.type
_entity_poly.pdbx_seq_one_letter_code
_entity_poly.pdbx_strand_id
1 'polypeptide(L)'
;MPNQAAQPQAGFANAQACQQAAFANGQPLQPGQNVKFINGQAVVVPAQPSAFATTFKNYWTWLLNAWRRPADMTDYGKHNGWLNYVFLSLFTGLAFFAILSAMARKVVSSVVSTTNALSNLFGSYGTDSYSSSISSHTSSISFGAFFASILAAFLFIFAFILAGFVTRKAIFRDPETTFLNSFDRFGRLTSLTLPILLVTILLGAIGLVGFPLFLFYVIYFLFAIANLFTIVPVTTAWKADKFYQMILAALLNGVILSILFAIVFTIMSSFMVGFLF
;
A
#
# COMPACT_ATOMS: atom_id res chain seq x y z
N MET A 1 -46.47 37.47 26.83
CA MET A 1 -47.09 36.21 27.25
C MET A 1 -46.22 35.05 26.77
N PRO A 2 -46.10 33.94 27.53
CA PRO A 2 -44.88 33.16 27.63
C PRO A 2 -44.84 31.86 26.80
N ASN A 3 -43.61 31.35 26.72
CA ASN A 3 -43.10 30.12 26.10
C ASN A 3 -43.83 28.84 26.58
N GLN A 4 -44.28 27.96 25.67
CA GLN A 4 -44.67 26.57 26.00
C GLN A 4 -44.26 25.59 24.89
N ALA A 5 -43.69 24.48 25.35
CA ALA A 5 -42.91 23.49 24.63
C ALA A 5 -43.72 22.58 23.70
N ALA A 6 -43.14 22.23 22.56
CA ALA A 6 -43.60 21.13 21.71
C ALA A 6 -43.02 19.79 22.22
N GLN A 7 -43.87 18.92 22.75
CA GLN A 7 -43.60 17.48 22.86
C GLN A 7 -44.17 16.78 21.61
N PRO A 8 -43.44 15.86 20.95
CA PRO A 8 -43.97 15.10 19.83
C PRO A 8 -44.82 13.92 20.33
N GLN A 9 -46.06 13.89 19.86
CA GLN A 9 -47.06 12.87 20.14
C GLN A 9 -46.81 11.65 19.25
N ALA A 10 -46.51 10.51 19.87
CA ALA A 10 -46.37 9.21 19.21
C ALA A 10 -47.72 8.80 18.59
N GLY A 11 -47.77 8.79 17.25
CA GLY A 11 -48.90 8.31 16.46
C GLY A 11 -48.60 6.96 15.83
N PHE A 12 -49.15 5.90 16.42
CA PHE A 12 -49.21 4.56 15.85
C PHE A 12 -50.06 4.58 14.57
N ALA A 13 -49.42 4.58 13.40
CA ALA A 13 -50.08 4.29 12.12
C ALA A 13 -49.05 3.85 11.06
N ASN A 14 -48.69 2.57 11.05
CA ASN A 14 -48.50 1.78 9.80
C ASN A 14 -48.08 0.33 10.09
N ALA A 15 -48.95 -0.43 10.75
CA ALA A 15 -48.84 -1.90 10.74
C ALA A 15 -49.22 -2.52 9.38
N GLN A 16 -49.79 -1.74 8.45
CA GLN A 16 -50.24 -2.22 7.13
C GLN A 16 -49.15 -2.20 6.06
N ALA A 17 -48.03 -1.48 6.26
CA ALA A 17 -46.93 -1.44 5.29
C ALA A 17 -46.00 -2.68 5.34
N CYS A 18 -46.10 -3.50 6.38
CA CYS A 18 -45.25 -4.70 6.54
C CYS A 18 -45.80 -5.96 5.86
N GLN A 19 -47.03 -5.95 5.33
CA GLN A 19 -47.63 -7.12 4.68
C GLN A 19 -47.61 -7.07 3.15
N GLN A 20 -47.23 -5.95 2.54
CA GLN A 20 -47.24 -5.80 1.08
C GLN A 20 -45.89 -6.05 0.41
N ALA A 21 -44.85 -6.39 1.18
CA ALA A 21 -43.51 -6.71 0.70
C ALA A 21 -43.33 -8.21 0.36
N ALA A 22 -44.40 -8.96 0.10
CA ALA A 22 -44.34 -10.39 -0.25
C ALA A 22 -44.38 -10.67 -1.76
N PHE A 23 -44.79 -9.67 -2.58
CA PHE A 23 -44.97 -9.85 -4.02
C PHE A 23 -44.42 -8.65 -4.81
N ALA A 24 -43.69 -8.92 -5.88
CA ALA A 24 -43.31 -7.95 -6.91
C ALA A 24 -43.76 -8.48 -8.27
N ASN A 25 -44.47 -7.68 -9.06
CA ASN A 25 -45.07 -8.09 -10.35
C ASN A 25 -45.86 -9.43 -10.29
N GLY A 26 -46.60 -9.69 -9.21
CA GLY A 26 -47.44 -10.89 -9.08
C GLY A 26 -46.68 -12.21 -8.83
N GLN A 27 -45.37 -12.15 -8.57
CA GLN A 27 -44.57 -13.32 -8.17
C GLN A 27 -44.09 -13.20 -6.72
N PRO A 28 -44.05 -14.31 -5.96
CA PRO A 28 -43.50 -14.31 -4.61
C PRO A 28 -42.03 -13.93 -4.66
N LEU A 29 -41.63 -13.00 -3.81
CA LEU A 29 -40.26 -12.52 -3.72
C LEU A 29 -39.34 -13.62 -3.18
N GLN A 30 -38.28 -13.96 -3.92
CA GLN A 30 -37.26 -14.88 -3.43
C GLN A 30 -36.34 -14.16 -2.43
N PRO A 31 -35.92 -14.81 -1.33
CA PRO A 31 -34.97 -14.22 -0.39
C PRO A 31 -33.71 -13.72 -1.11
N GLY A 32 -33.43 -12.41 -1.01
CA GLY A 32 -32.27 -11.77 -1.64
C GLY A 32 -32.55 -10.97 -2.92
N GLN A 33 -33.79 -10.88 -3.38
CA GLN A 33 -34.16 -10.00 -4.49
C GLN A 33 -34.21 -8.52 -4.08
N ASN A 34 -33.54 -7.66 -4.84
CA ASN A 34 -33.61 -6.21 -4.64
C ASN A 34 -34.88 -5.69 -5.30
N VAL A 35 -35.80 -5.16 -4.50
CA VAL A 35 -37.07 -4.60 -4.99
C VAL A 35 -36.98 -3.08 -4.94
N LYS A 36 -37.26 -2.41 -6.07
CA LYS A 36 -37.49 -0.96 -6.08
C LYS A 36 -38.94 -0.70 -6.42
N PHE A 37 -39.55 0.22 -5.70
CA PHE A 37 -40.89 0.72 -6.00
C PHE A 37 -40.78 1.82 -7.04
N ILE A 38 -41.24 1.56 -8.27
CA ILE A 38 -41.33 2.55 -9.35
C ILE A 38 -42.82 2.80 -9.59
N ASN A 39 -43.29 4.04 -9.45
CA ASN A 39 -44.70 4.42 -9.61
C ASN A 39 -45.70 3.55 -8.82
N GLY A 40 -45.37 3.21 -7.57
CA GLY A 40 -46.24 2.39 -6.70
C GLY A 40 -46.24 0.89 -7.01
N GLN A 41 -45.46 0.43 -7.99
CA GLN A 41 -45.29 -0.99 -8.30
C GLN A 41 -43.94 -1.51 -7.83
N ALA A 42 -43.95 -2.63 -7.11
CA ALA A 42 -42.74 -3.36 -6.73
C ALA A 42 -42.13 -4.04 -7.97
N VAL A 43 -41.01 -3.51 -8.45
CA VAL A 43 -40.25 -4.06 -9.58
C VAL A 43 -39.00 -4.75 -9.03
N VAL A 44 -38.79 -6.02 -9.41
CA VAL A 44 -37.56 -6.75 -9.12
C VAL A 44 -36.45 -6.15 -10.00
N VAL A 45 -35.51 -5.48 -9.36
CA VAL A 45 -34.34 -4.90 -10.03
C VAL A 45 -33.21 -5.93 -9.96
N PRO A 46 -32.48 -6.18 -11.06
CA PRO A 46 -31.30 -7.04 -11.01
C PRO A 46 -30.38 -6.56 -9.90
N ALA A 47 -29.84 -7.49 -9.11
CA ALA A 47 -28.95 -7.17 -8.00
C ALA A 47 -27.86 -6.21 -8.50
N GLN A 48 -27.80 -5.02 -7.92
CA GLN A 48 -26.84 -4.01 -8.34
C GLN A 48 -25.44 -4.60 -8.13
N PRO A 49 -24.57 -4.64 -9.16
CA PRO A 49 -23.26 -5.23 -9.02
C PRO A 49 -22.52 -4.53 -7.89
N SER A 50 -21.88 -5.31 -7.01
CA SER A 50 -21.09 -4.77 -5.90
C SER A 50 -20.11 -3.71 -6.42
N ALA A 51 -20.17 -2.51 -5.85
CA ALA A 51 -19.28 -1.41 -6.21
C ALA A 51 -17.81 -1.81 -6.04
N PHE A 52 -17.51 -2.61 -5.01
CA PHE A 52 -16.20 -3.21 -4.81
C PHE A 52 -15.83 -4.18 -5.94
N ALA A 53 -16.71 -5.13 -6.27
CA ALA A 53 -16.43 -6.11 -7.33
C ALA A 53 -16.20 -5.43 -8.69
N THR A 54 -16.95 -4.37 -8.98
CA THR A 54 -16.79 -3.56 -10.19
C THR A 54 -15.44 -2.83 -10.20
N THR A 55 -15.09 -2.18 -9.09
CA THR A 55 -13.82 -1.46 -8.93
C THR A 55 -12.62 -2.42 -9.06
N PHE A 56 -12.69 -3.58 -8.40
CA PHE A 56 -11.63 -4.59 -8.46
C PHE A 56 -11.49 -5.18 -9.86
N LYS A 57 -12.60 -5.47 -10.55
CA LYS A 57 -12.58 -5.95 -11.93
C LYS A 57 -11.93 -4.93 -12.88
N ASN A 58 -12.24 -3.65 -12.71
CA ASN A 58 -11.64 -2.56 -13.48
C ASN A 58 -10.13 -2.45 -13.19
N TYR A 59 -9.74 -2.50 -11.91
CA TYR A 59 -8.34 -2.52 -11.51
C TYR A 59 -7.59 -3.72 -12.09
N TRP A 60 -8.17 -4.92 -12.02
CA TRP A 60 -7.55 -6.14 -12.54
C TRP A 60 -7.32 -6.07 -14.05
N THR A 61 -8.32 -5.56 -14.79
CA THR A 61 -8.20 -5.35 -16.24
C THR A 61 -7.08 -4.36 -16.57
N TRP A 62 -7.00 -3.26 -15.81
CA TRP A 62 -5.91 -2.29 -15.92
C TRP A 62 -4.55 -2.89 -15.56
N LEU A 63 -4.47 -3.72 -14.52
CA LEU A 63 -3.24 -4.36 -14.06
C LEU A 63 -2.67 -5.31 -15.13
N LEU A 64 -3.52 -6.16 -15.71
CA LEU A 64 -3.11 -7.04 -16.81
C LEU A 64 -2.66 -6.24 -18.05
N ASN A 65 -3.33 -5.13 -18.34
CA ASN A 65 -2.93 -4.23 -19.43
C ASN A 65 -1.56 -3.58 -19.14
N ALA A 66 -1.34 -3.12 -17.90
CA ALA A 66 -0.08 -2.55 -17.44
C ALA A 66 1.07 -3.55 -17.59
N TRP A 67 0.86 -4.83 -17.25
CA TRP A 67 1.86 -5.87 -17.44
C TRP A 67 2.17 -6.15 -18.91
N ARG A 68 1.15 -6.18 -19.77
CA ARG A 68 1.34 -6.40 -21.21
C ARG A 68 2.05 -5.23 -21.89
N ARG A 69 1.76 -4.01 -21.45
CA ARG A 69 2.29 -2.78 -22.01
C ARG A 69 2.64 -1.78 -20.91
N PRO A 70 3.81 -1.92 -20.26
CA PRO A 70 4.17 -1.08 -19.12
C PRO A 70 4.45 0.37 -19.50
N ALA A 71 4.99 0.60 -20.71
CA ALA A 71 5.37 1.92 -21.21
C ALA A 71 4.30 2.59 -22.10
N ASP A 72 3.23 1.88 -22.46
CA ASP A 72 2.14 2.45 -23.24
C ASP A 72 1.35 3.42 -22.36
N MET A 73 1.23 4.68 -22.76
CA MET A 73 0.56 5.72 -21.98
C MET A 73 -0.76 6.17 -22.62
N THR A 74 -1.27 5.42 -23.61
CA THR A 74 -2.36 5.88 -24.50
C THR A 74 -3.78 5.76 -23.96
N ASP A 75 -3.98 5.20 -22.77
CA ASP A 75 -5.28 5.22 -22.10
C ASP A 75 -5.08 5.17 -20.59
N TYR A 76 -5.10 6.35 -19.97
CA TYR A 76 -5.05 6.47 -18.52
C TYR A 76 -6.41 5.99 -17.99
N GLY A 77 -6.47 4.74 -17.52
CA GLY A 77 -7.54 4.32 -16.62
C GLY A 77 -7.49 5.25 -15.40
N LYS A 78 -8.26 6.35 -15.47
CA LYS A 78 -7.98 7.68 -14.89
C LYS A 78 -7.85 7.73 -13.35
N HIS A 79 -7.94 6.57 -12.70
CA HIS A 79 -7.96 6.41 -11.25
C HIS A 79 -7.43 5.03 -10.79
N ASN A 80 -6.59 4.31 -11.54
CA ASN A 80 -6.11 2.99 -11.07
C ASN A 80 -4.69 3.05 -10.47
N GLY A 81 -3.92 4.10 -10.75
CA GLY A 81 -2.58 4.28 -10.17
C GLY A 81 -2.61 4.46 -8.65
N TRP A 82 -3.64 5.10 -8.10
CA TRP A 82 -3.78 5.24 -6.64
C TRP A 82 -4.11 3.89 -5.97
N LEU A 83 -4.95 3.05 -6.59
CA LEU A 83 -5.21 1.69 -6.09
C LEU A 83 -3.95 0.84 -6.13
N ASN A 84 -3.20 0.91 -7.23
CA ASN A 84 -1.90 0.24 -7.33
C ASN A 84 -0.96 0.72 -6.24
N TYR A 85 -0.90 2.02 -5.97
CA TYR A 85 -0.09 2.59 -4.89
C TYR A 85 -0.47 2.03 -3.51
N VAL A 86 -1.77 1.87 -3.21
CA VAL A 86 -2.23 1.24 -1.97
C VAL A 86 -1.76 -0.21 -1.87
N PHE A 87 -1.97 -1.02 -2.92
CA PHE A 87 -1.52 -2.42 -2.93
C PHE A 87 0.00 -2.54 -2.84
N LEU A 88 0.71 -1.68 -3.55
CA LEU A 88 2.17 -1.66 -3.59
C LEU A 88 2.75 -1.32 -2.21
N SER A 89 2.17 -0.32 -1.54
CA SER A 89 2.56 0.07 -0.18
C SER A 89 2.30 -1.06 0.81
N LEU A 90 1.11 -1.67 0.74
CA LEU A 90 0.75 -2.79 1.59
C LEU A 90 1.71 -3.97 1.41
N PHE A 91 1.93 -4.40 0.17
CA PHE A 91 2.77 -5.56 -0.12
C PHE A 91 4.26 -5.30 0.17
N THR A 92 4.74 -4.09 -0.07
CA THR A 92 6.12 -3.69 0.26
C THR A 92 6.32 -3.68 1.77
N GLY A 93 5.38 -3.13 2.54
CA GLY A 93 5.41 -3.16 4.00
C GLY A 93 5.39 -4.58 4.55
N LEU A 94 4.50 -5.43 4.03
CA LEU A 94 4.42 -6.85 4.38
C LEU A 94 5.72 -7.61 4.07
N ALA A 95 6.31 -7.38 2.89
CA ALA A 95 7.57 -8.01 2.51
C ALA A 95 8.70 -7.59 3.46
N PHE A 96 8.80 -6.29 3.75
CA PHE A 96 9.80 -5.75 4.67
C PHE A 96 9.65 -6.32 6.07
N PHE A 97 8.42 -6.33 6.60
CA PHE A 97 8.12 -6.92 7.90
C PHE A 97 8.47 -8.40 7.97
N ALA A 98 8.11 -9.18 6.94
CA ALA A 98 8.39 -10.61 6.89
C ALA A 98 9.90 -10.88 6.91
N ILE A 99 10.68 -10.12 6.13
CA ILE A 99 12.15 -10.23 6.09
C ILE A 99 12.78 -9.85 7.42
N LEU A 100 12.42 -8.69 7.99
CA LEU A 100 12.95 -8.26 9.28
C LEU A 100 12.58 -9.25 10.40
N SER A 101 11.37 -9.78 10.37
CA SER A 101 10.92 -10.77 11.34
C SER A 101 11.71 -12.08 11.23
N ALA A 102 11.97 -12.54 10.01
CA ALA A 102 12.80 -13.71 9.77
C ALA A 102 14.25 -13.47 10.22
N MET A 103 14.80 -12.28 9.98
CA MET A 103 16.14 -11.91 10.41
C MET A 103 16.24 -11.83 11.93
N ALA A 104 15.28 -11.19 12.61
CA ALA A 104 15.22 -11.11 14.06
C ALA A 104 15.18 -12.51 14.71
N ARG A 105 14.34 -13.43 14.19
CA ARG A 105 14.30 -14.82 14.68
C ARG A 105 15.65 -15.53 14.54
N LYS A 106 16.34 -15.35 13.40
CA LYS A 106 17.66 -15.95 13.17
C LYS A 106 18.72 -15.38 14.10
N VAL A 107 18.78 -14.06 14.27
CA VAL A 107 19.71 -13.40 15.19
C VAL A 107 19.49 -13.88 16.62
N VAL A 108 18.23 -13.91 17.08
CA VAL A 108 17.87 -14.42 18.42
C VAL A 108 18.29 -15.88 18.57
N SER A 109 17.97 -16.74 17.60
CA SER A 109 18.37 -18.16 17.66
C SER A 109 19.89 -18.36 17.70
N SER A 110 20.64 -17.53 16.96
CA SER A 110 22.10 -17.57 16.95
C SER A 110 22.67 -17.13 18.31
N VAL A 111 22.15 -16.05 18.89
CA VAL A 111 22.52 -15.58 20.23
C VAL A 111 22.23 -16.64 21.29
N VAL A 112 21.02 -17.22 21.29
CA VAL A 112 20.65 -18.29 22.23
C VAL A 112 21.56 -19.51 22.05
N SER A 113 21.82 -19.95 20.81
CA SER A 113 22.71 -21.09 20.54
C SER A 113 24.16 -20.83 20.98
N THR A 114 24.67 -19.62 20.78
CA THR A 114 26.03 -19.22 21.19
C THR A 114 26.12 -19.14 22.70
N THR A 115 25.09 -18.61 23.36
CA THR A 115 25.01 -18.52 24.83
C THR A 115 24.97 -19.93 25.44
N ASN A 116 24.19 -20.84 24.86
CA ASN A 116 24.11 -22.23 25.31
C ASN A 116 25.42 -23.00 25.06
N ALA A 117 26.11 -22.73 23.94
CA ALA A 117 27.42 -23.32 23.68
C ALA A 117 28.48 -22.80 24.66
N LEU A 118 28.45 -21.51 25.00
CA LEU A 118 29.33 -20.92 26.00
C LEU A 118 29.06 -21.48 27.40
N SER A 119 27.79 -21.59 27.81
CA SER A 119 27.43 -22.12 29.13
C SER A 119 27.83 -23.60 29.28
N ASN A 120 27.75 -24.39 28.20
CA ASN A 120 28.23 -25.77 28.18
C ASN A 120 29.76 -25.89 28.24
N LEU A 121 30.51 -24.91 27.73
CA LEU A 121 31.97 -24.91 27.73
C LEU A 121 32.59 -24.38 29.03
N PHE A 122 31.93 -23.43 29.69
CA PHE A 122 32.48 -22.74 30.87
C PHE A 122 31.74 -23.03 32.18
N GLY A 123 30.68 -23.86 32.14
CA GLY A 123 29.76 -24.09 33.26
C GLY A 123 28.85 -22.88 33.50
N SER A 124 27.63 -23.13 34.01
CA SER A 124 26.63 -22.10 34.29
C SER A 124 27.08 -21.17 35.42
N TYR A 125 27.92 -20.20 35.10
CA TYR A 125 28.20 -19.05 35.97
C TYR A 125 27.22 -17.93 35.59
N GLY A 126 26.05 -17.92 36.23
CA GLY A 126 25.12 -16.78 36.24
C GLY A 126 24.20 -16.61 35.02
N THR A 127 24.04 -17.62 34.16
CA THR A 127 23.26 -17.50 32.90
C THR A 127 21.75 -17.67 33.04
N ASP A 128 21.25 -18.09 34.20
CA ASP A 128 19.82 -18.37 34.40
C ASP A 128 18.93 -17.11 34.43
N SER A 129 19.53 -15.93 34.63
CA SER A 129 18.81 -14.65 34.68
C SER A 129 18.82 -13.87 33.36
N TYR A 130 19.68 -14.21 32.39
CA TYR A 130 19.76 -13.51 31.10
C TYR A 130 18.93 -14.20 30.00
N SER A 131 18.73 -15.51 30.09
CA SER A 131 17.92 -16.28 29.15
C SER A 131 16.44 -15.90 29.21
N SER A 132 15.91 -15.63 30.40
CA SER A 132 14.48 -15.32 30.64
C SER A 132 14.04 -13.94 30.11
N SER A 133 14.90 -12.92 30.17
CA SER A 133 14.62 -11.58 29.63
C SER A 133 14.70 -11.53 28.09
N ILE A 134 15.57 -12.32 27.45
CA ILE A 134 15.64 -12.40 25.99
C ILE A 134 14.45 -13.16 25.42
N SER A 135 13.96 -14.21 26.09
CA SER A 135 12.75 -14.94 25.66
C SER A 135 11.44 -14.15 25.84
N SER A 136 11.38 -13.20 26.78
CA SER A 136 10.17 -12.40 27.01
C SER A 136 10.05 -11.17 26.09
N HIS A 137 11.17 -10.59 25.63
CA HIS A 137 11.15 -9.50 24.62
C HIS A 137 11.08 -9.98 23.16
N THR A 138 11.19 -11.29 22.90
CA THR A 138 11.21 -11.86 21.53
C THR A 138 9.87 -12.42 21.07
N SER A 139 8.91 -12.58 21.99
CA SER A 139 7.59 -13.14 21.69
C SER A 139 6.63 -12.16 20.99
N SER A 140 6.99 -10.87 20.93
CA SER A 140 6.20 -9.85 20.24
C SER A 140 7.10 -8.94 19.40
N ILE A 141 7.45 -9.38 18.19
CA ILE A 141 7.62 -8.39 17.12
C ILE A 141 6.30 -7.61 17.10
N SER A 142 6.35 -6.36 17.55
CA SER A 142 5.15 -5.66 17.95
C SER A 142 4.23 -5.45 16.74
N PHE A 143 2.92 -5.50 16.99
CA PHE A 143 1.93 -5.03 16.02
C PHE A 143 2.23 -3.59 15.55
N GLY A 144 2.91 -2.80 16.40
CA GLY A 144 3.50 -1.52 16.03
C GLY A 144 4.54 -1.61 14.91
N ALA A 145 5.49 -2.56 14.95
CA ALA A 145 6.48 -2.78 13.90
C ALA A 145 5.83 -3.19 12.56
N PHE A 146 4.73 -3.95 12.62
CA PHE A 146 3.92 -4.27 11.44
C PHE A 146 3.33 -3.00 10.81
N PHE A 147 2.65 -2.15 11.58
CA PHE A 147 2.11 -0.90 11.04
C PHE A 147 3.19 0.08 10.60
N ALA A 148 4.28 0.19 11.35
CA ALA A 148 5.42 1.02 10.99
C ALA A 148 6.01 0.58 9.64
N SER A 149 6.05 -0.72 9.35
CA SER A 149 6.51 -1.22 8.04
C SER A 149 5.61 -0.79 6.88
N ILE A 150 4.29 -0.81 7.07
CA ILE A 150 3.32 -0.37 6.06
C ILE A 150 3.41 1.14 5.87
N LEU A 151 3.52 1.91 6.96
CA LEU A 151 3.69 3.35 6.92
C LEU A 151 5.02 3.74 6.24
N ALA A 152 6.11 3.05 6.57
CA ALA A 152 7.41 3.24 5.94
C ALA A 152 7.31 3.02 4.42
N ALA A 153 6.71 1.91 4.00
CA ALA A 153 6.52 1.60 2.59
C ALA A 153 5.67 2.65 1.87
N PHE A 154 4.59 3.10 2.51
CA PHE A 154 3.72 4.16 2.00
C PHE A 154 4.50 5.45 1.75
N LEU A 155 5.19 5.96 2.78
CA LEU A 155 5.97 7.20 2.66
C LEU A 155 7.14 7.08 1.69
N PHE A 156 7.78 5.93 1.64
CA PHE A 156 8.90 5.67 0.75
C PHE A 156 8.48 5.65 -0.72
N ILE A 157 7.39 4.96 -1.06
CA ILE A 157 6.84 4.97 -2.42
C ILE A 157 6.30 6.35 -2.77
N PHE A 158 5.67 7.03 -1.82
CA PHE A 158 5.22 8.41 -1.99
C PHE A 158 6.37 9.34 -2.35
N ALA A 159 7.54 9.19 -1.70
CA ALA A 159 8.73 9.98 -1.99
C ALA A 159 9.21 9.80 -3.44
N PHE A 160 9.15 8.58 -4.00
CA PHE A 160 9.44 8.37 -5.42
C PHE A 160 8.45 9.11 -6.34
N ILE A 161 7.15 8.99 -6.08
CA ILE A 161 6.13 9.65 -6.90
C ILE A 161 6.28 11.17 -6.82
N LEU A 162 6.51 11.69 -5.61
CA LEU A 162 6.71 13.11 -5.37
C LEU A 162 8.00 13.64 -6.01
N ALA A 163 9.12 12.92 -5.92
CA ALA A 163 10.38 13.32 -6.55
C ALA A 163 10.23 13.42 -8.08
N GLY A 164 9.59 12.44 -8.71
CA GLY A 164 9.31 12.46 -10.14
C GLY A 164 8.39 13.62 -10.54
N PHE A 165 7.36 13.88 -9.74
CA PHE A 165 6.45 15.01 -9.95
C PHE A 165 7.15 16.37 -9.83
N VAL A 166 7.92 16.59 -8.74
CA VAL A 166 8.64 17.84 -8.49
C VAL A 166 9.66 18.08 -9.61
N THR A 167 10.39 17.05 -10.02
CA THR A 167 11.37 17.17 -11.11
C THR A 167 10.69 17.58 -12.43
N ARG A 168 9.58 16.94 -12.81
CA ARG A 168 8.86 17.34 -14.03
C ARG A 168 8.27 18.75 -13.96
N LYS A 169 7.54 19.04 -12.88
CA LYS A 169 6.73 20.24 -12.79
C LYS A 169 7.55 21.48 -12.43
N ALA A 170 8.43 21.37 -11.44
CA ALA A 170 9.20 22.51 -10.94
C ALA A 170 10.44 22.79 -11.81
N ILE A 171 11.15 21.75 -12.25
CA ILE A 171 12.40 21.92 -13.01
C ILE A 171 12.12 22.06 -14.50
N PHE A 172 11.40 21.10 -15.07
CA PHE A 172 11.20 21.05 -16.53
C PHE A 172 9.95 21.80 -17.01
N ARG A 173 9.15 22.35 -16.10
CA ARG A 173 7.97 23.20 -16.38
C ARG A 173 7.00 22.56 -17.38
N ASP A 174 6.82 21.25 -17.28
CA ASP A 174 5.87 20.51 -18.12
C ASP A 174 4.43 20.87 -17.71
N PRO A 175 3.65 21.58 -18.56
CA PRO A 175 2.33 22.09 -18.22
C PRO A 175 1.28 20.97 -18.09
N GLU A 176 1.53 19.79 -18.66
CA GLU A 176 0.60 18.66 -18.65
C GLU A 176 0.75 17.76 -17.41
N THR A 177 1.79 17.98 -16.59
CA THR A 177 2.05 17.14 -15.44
C THR A 177 1.17 17.51 -14.24
N THR A 178 0.13 16.70 -14.00
CA THR A 178 -0.65 16.72 -12.76
C THR A 178 -0.08 15.72 -11.75
N PHE A 179 -0.38 15.92 -10.47
CA PHE A 179 0.07 15.01 -9.41
C PHE A 179 -0.54 13.61 -9.58
N LEU A 180 -1.83 13.52 -9.91
CA LEU A 180 -2.52 12.24 -10.16
C LEU A 180 -1.95 11.49 -11.37
N ASN A 181 -1.57 12.20 -12.44
CA ASN A 181 -0.88 11.59 -13.58
C ASN A 181 0.45 10.94 -13.16
N SER A 182 1.13 11.49 -12.14
CA SER A 182 2.37 10.90 -11.61
C SER A 182 2.11 9.57 -10.90
N PHE A 183 0.97 9.41 -10.21
CA PHE A 183 0.54 8.12 -9.66
C PHE A 183 0.25 7.10 -10.74
N ASP A 184 -0.46 7.49 -11.80
CA ASP A 184 -0.81 6.56 -12.88
C ASP A 184 0.44 6.09 -13.64
N ARG A 185 1.36 7.01 -13.97
CA ARG A 185 2.61 6.67 -14.67
C ARG A 185 3.53 5.80 -13.82
N PHE A 186 3.78 6.20 -12.57
CA PHE A 186 4.62 5.41 -11.67
C PHE A 186 3.97 4.07 -11.33
N GLY A 187 2.66 4.07 -11.05
CA GLY A 187 1.89 2.88 -10.72
C GLY A 187 1.89 1.85 -11.85
N ARG A 188 1.72 2.28 -13.10
CA ARG A 188 1.78 1.38 -14.25
C ARG A 188 3.14 0.71 -14.38
N LEU A 189 4.23 1.47 -14.26
CA LEU A 189 5.60 0.97 -14.35
C LEU A 189 5.97 0.05 -13.18
N THR A 190 5.47 0.32 -11.97
CA THR A 190 5.77 -0.46 -10.78
C THR A 190 4.82 -1.63 -10.55
N SER A 191 3.71 -1.71 -11.28
CA SER A 191 2.72 -2.80 -11.16
C SER A 191 3.31 -4.20 -11.35
N LEU A 192 4.39 -4.33 -12.13
CA LEU A 192 5.12 -5.59 -12.34
C LEU A 192 5.87 -6.08 -11.09
N THR A 193 6.06 -5.22 -10.09
CA THR A 193 6.69 -5.61 -8.82
C THR A 193 5.73 -6.32 -7.88
N LEU A 194 4.40 -6.17 -8.04
CA LEU A 194 3.38 -6.83 -7.21
C LEU A 194 3.54 -8.37 -7.15
N PRO A 195 3.70 -9.10 -8.26
CA PRO A 195 3.94 -10.54 -8.19
C PRO A 195 5.26 -10.90 -7.51
N ILE A 196 6.32 -10.10 -7.71
CA ILE A 196 7.62 -10.32 -7.07
C ILE A 196 7.52 -10.08 -5.55
N LEU A 197 6.78 -9.05 -5.14
CA LEU A 197 6.47 -8.77 -3.74
C LEU A 197 5.70 -9.91 -3.10
N LEU A 198 4.70 -10.48 -3.79
CA LEU A 198 3.95 -11.62 -3.29
C LEU A 198 4.86 -12.82 -3.01
N VAL A 199 5.73 -13.17 -3.96
CA VAL A 199 6.73 -14.24 -3.79
C VAL A 199 7.68 -13.91 -2.62
N THR A 200 8.12 -12.66 -2.53
CA THR A 200 9.00 -12.18 -1.45
C THR A 200 8.35 -12.35 -0.07
N ILE A 201 7.08 -11.99 0.06
CA ILE A 201 6.29 -12.16 1.29
C ILE A 201 6.20 -13.63 1.67
N LEU A 202 5.84 -14.50 0.73
CA LEU A 202 5.70 -15.95 0.99
C LEU A 202 7.03 -16.56 1.48
N LEU A 203 8.13 -16.19 0.84
CA LEU A 203 9.48 -16.65 1.22
C LEU A 203 9.94 -16.10 2.59
N GLY A 204 9.65 -14.83 2.88
CA GLY A 204 9.92 -14.24 4.20
C GLY A 204 9.06 -14.87 5.30
N ALA A 205 7.80 -15.20 5.00
CA ALA A 205 6.87 -15.81 5.94
C ALA A 205 7.33 -17.21 6.39
N ILE A 206 7.90 -18.02 5.49
CA ILE A 206 8.50 -19.32 5.85
C ILE A 206 9.87 -19.19 6.55
N GLY A 207 10.36 -17.96 6.81
CA GLY A 207 11.58 -17.71 7.57
C GLY A 207 12.87 -17.70 6.72
N LEU A 208 12.77 -17.61 5.40
CA LEU A 208 13.91 -17.39 4.53
C LEU A 208 14.33 -15.92 4.59
N VAL A 209 15.64 -15.64 4.52
CA VAL A 209 16.17 -14.26 4.61
C VAL A 209 16.92 -13.88 3.35
N GLY A 210 17.93 -14.65 2.93
CA GLY A 210 18.81 -14.28 1.82
C GLY A 210 18.09 -14.06 0.49
N PHE A 211 17.35 -15.07 0.00
CA PHE A 211 16.66 -14.96 -1.28
C PHE A 211 15.53 -13.90 -1.29
N PRO A 212 14.61 -13.83 -0.31
CA PRO A 212 13.63 -12.74 -0.29
C PRO A 212 14.27 -11.35 -0.13
N LEU A 213 15.38 -11.20 0.60
CA LEU A 213 16.11 -9.93 0.65
C LEU A 213 16.68 -9.54 -0.72
N PHE A 214 17.24 -10.50 -1.47
CA PHE A 214 17.67 -10.27 -2.85
C PHE A 214 16.51 -9.81 -3.75
N LEU A 215 15.36 -10.49 -3.69
CA LEU A 215 14.16 -10.07 -4.44
C LEU A 215 13.70 -8.66 -4.04
N PHE A 216 13.79 -8.34 -2.75
CA PHE A 216 13.45 -7.01 -2.24
C PHE A 216 14.37 -5.91 -2.81
N TYR A 217 15.67 -6.20 -2.96
CA TYR A 217 16.59 -5.29 -3.67
C TYR A 217 16.25 -5.12 -5.16
N VAL A 218 15.87 -6.21 -5.84
CA VAL A 218 15.40 -6.14 -7.23
C VAL A 218 14.18 -5.22 -7.35
N ILE A 219 13.24 -5.29 -6.42
CA ILE A 219 12.04 -4.44 -6.37
C ILE A 219 12.43 -2.96 -6.22
N TYR A 220 13.35 -2.65 -5.30
CA TYR A 220 13.85 -1.28 -5.15
C TYR A 220 14.55 -0.75 -6.40
N PHE A 221 15.34 -1.60 -7.06
CA PHE A 221 15.97 -1.23 -8.32
C PHE A 221 14.94 -0.93 -9.41
N LEU A 222 13.86 -1.71 -9.48
CA LEU A 222 12.75 -1.46 -10.40
C LEU A 222 11.99 -0.17 -10.09
N PHE A 223 11.84 0.21 -8.80
CA PHE A 223 11.29 1.52 -8.43
C PHE A 223 12.17 2.68 -8.90
N ALA A 224 13.49 2.56 -8.74
CA ALA A 224 14.43 3.56 -9.22
C ALA A 224 14.36 3.71 -10.75
N ILE A 225 14.34 2.59 -11.50
CA ILE A 225 14.15 2.62 -12.95
C ILE A 225 12.81 3.28 -13.31
N ALA A 226 11.71 2.85 -12.69
CA ALA A 226 10.39 3.41 -12.94
C ALA A 226 10.38 4.93 -12.72
N ASN A 227 10.98 5.39 -11.62
CA ASN A 227 11.09 6.81 -11.30
C ASN A 227 11.94 7.61 -12.29
N LEU A 228 12.99 7.03 -12.87
CA LEU A 228 13.73 7.67 -13.96
C LEU A 228 12.88 7.74 -15.24
N PHE A 229 12.19 6.66 -15.60
CA PHE A 229 11.28 6.64 -16.76
C PHE A 229 10.11 7.61 -16.61
N THR A 230 9.65 7.87 -15.38
CA THR A 230 8.68 8.93 -15.13
C THR A 230 9.28 10.32 -15.28
N ILE A 231 10.51 10.54 -15.76
CA ILE A 231 11.06 11.89 -16.00
C ILE A 231 11.65 12.02 -17.42
N VAL A 232 12.19 10.95 -17.99
CA VAL A 232 12.86 10.97 -19.30
C VAL A 232 12.06 11.53 -20.49
N PRO A 233 10.72 11.38 -20.62
CA PRO A 233 10.02 11.90 -21.80
C PRO A 233 9.70 13.39 -21.74
N VAL A 234 10.33 14.19 -20.86
CA VAL A 234 10.00 15.62 -20.77
C VAL A 234 10.64 16.38 -21.94
N THR A 235 9.80 16.98 -22.78
CA THR A 235 10.22 17.98 -23.76
C THR A 235 10.53 19.26 -23.00
N THR A 236 11.81 19.53 -22.76
CA THR A 236 12.22 20.75 -22.05
C THR A 236 12.38 21.89 -23.03
N ALA A 237 12.16 23.13 -22.59
CA ALA A 237 12.44 24.33 -23.38
C ALA A 237 13.96 24.62 -23.53
N TRP A 238 14.81 23.78 -22.94
CA TRP A 238 16.26 23.97 -22.90
C TRP A 238 16.91 23.45 -24.18
N LYS A 239 17.80 24.24 -24.76
CA LYS A 239 18.50 23.92 -26.03
C LYS A 239 19.63 22.87 -25.89
N ALA A 240 19.77 22.22 -24.74
CA ALA A 240 20.79 21.20 -24.53
C ALA A 240 20.40 19.89 -25.24
N ASP A 241 21.37 19.06 -25.60
CA ASP A 241 21.10 17.73 -26.17
C ASP A 241 20.31 16.85 -25.19
N LYS A 242 19.48 15.95 -25.72
CA LYS A 242 18.59 15.06 -24.96
C LYS A 242 19.36 14.22 -23.94
N PHE A 243 20.60 13.84 -24.24
CA PHE A 243 21.46 13.09 -23.31
C PHE A 243 21.80 13.91 -22.05
N TYR A 244 22.18 15.18 -22.21
CA TYR A 244 22.49 16.05 -21.07
C TYR A 244 21.24 16.38 -20.25
N GLN A 245 20.09 16.53 -20.91
CA GLN A 245 18.82 16.72 -20.22
C GLN A 245 18.47 15.50 -19.36
N MET A 246 18.71 14.28 -19.84
CA MET A 246 18.49 13.05 -19.07
C MET A 246 19.42 12.94 -17.86
N ILE A 247 20.71 13.26 -18.03
CA ILE A 247 21.67 13.26 -16.91
C ILE A 247 21.26 14.28 -15.84
N LEU A 248 20.95 15.50 -16.26
CA LEU A 248 20.53 16.56 -15.34
C LEU A 248 19.22 16.19 -14.61
N ALA A 249 18.25 15.64 -15.35
CA ALA A 249 17.01 15.13 -14.79
C ALA A 249 17.25 14.07 -13.70
N ALA A 250 18.10 13.09 -14.01
CA ALA A 250 18.42 12.00 -13.09
C ALA A 250 19.13 12.51 -11.84
N LEU A 251 20.10 13.42 -11.99
CA LEU A 251 20.85 14.00 -10.88
C LEU A 251 19.95 14.84 -9.97
N LEU A 252 19.15 15.76 -10.54
CA LEU A 252 18.26 16.61 -9.75
C LEU A 252 17.19 15.79 -9.03
N ASN A 253 16.61 14.81 -9.73
CA ASN A 253 15.68 13.88 -9.10
C ASN A 253 16.35 13.06 -8.00
N GLY A 254 17.59 12.61 -8.19
CA GLY A 254 18.38 11.93 -7.17
C GLY A 254 18.60 12.78 -5.92
N VAL A 255 18.87 14.08 -6.08
CA VAL A 255 18.99 15.02 -4.95
C VAL A 255 17.65 15.19 -4.22
N ILE A 256 16.56 15.42 -4.96
CA ILE A 256 15.22 15.55 -4.37
C ILE A 256 14.85 14.28 -3.60
N LEU A 257 15.07 13.12 -4.22
CA LEU A 257 14.79 11.82 -3.64
C LEU A 257 15.62 11.58 -2.37
N SER A 258 16.90 11.97 -2.36
CA SER A 258 17.78 11.86 -1.19
C SER A 258 17.27 12.70 -0.02
N ILE A 259 16.81 13.92 -0.28
CA ILE A 259 16.19 14.79 0.73
C ILE A 259 14.90 14.16 1.26
N LEU A 260 14.02 13.69 0.38
CA LEU A 260 12.77 13.06 0.78
C LEU A 260 13.03 11.78 1.60
N PHE A 261 14.01 10.97 1.23
CA PHE A 261 14.40 9.79 2.01
C PHE A 261 15.01 10.14 3.36
N ALA A 262 15.79 11.21 3.47
CA ALA A 262 16.27 11.69 4.76
C ALA A 262 15.10 12.09 5.68
N ILE A 263 14.08 12.76 5.13
CA ILE A 263 12.85 13.11 5.87
C ILE A 263 12.11 11.84 6.30
N VAL A 264 11.87 10.90 5.38
CA VAL A 264 11.18 9.63 5.70
C VAL A 264 11.95 8.86 6.77
N PHE A 265 13.28 8.77 6.65
CA PHE A 265 14.14 8.12 7.64
C PHE A 265 14.03 8.79 9.02
N THR A 266 14.04 10.12 9.06
CA THR A 266 13.87 10.89 10.31
C THR A 266 12.52 10.57 10.97
N ILE A 267 11.44 10.59 10.19
CA ILE A 267 10.09 10.24 10.67
C ILE A 267 10.09 8.80 11.21
N MET A 268 10.61 7.81 10.46
CA MET A 268 10.65 6.41 10.90
C MET A 268 11.52 6.20 12.15
N SER A 269 12.65 6.89 12.24
CA SER A 269 13.54 6.81 13.41
C SER A 269 12.84 7.32 14.67
N SER A 270 12.04 8.38 14.57
CA SER A 270 11.25 8.90 15.70
C SER A 270 10.20 7.91 16.18
N PHE A 271 9.58 7.14 15.26
CA PHE A 271 8.68 6.05 15.64
C PHE A 271 9.44 4.91 16.33
N MET A 272 10.61 4.51 15.84
CA MET A 272 11.41 3.46 16.48
C MET A 272 11.88 3.86 17.89
N VAL A 273 12.32 5.11 18.07
CA VAL A 273 12.72 5.65 19.38
C VAL A 273 11.53 5.71 20.33
N GLY A 274 10.36 6.15 19.87
CA GLY A 274 9.13 6.18 20.68
C GLY A 274 8.57 4.80 21.06
N PHE A 275 9.08 3.70 20.49
CA PHE A 275 8.77 2.34 20.92
C PHE A 275 9.79 1.77 21.92
N LEU A 276 10.95 2.42 22.09
CA LEU A 276 12.04 1.98 22.98
C LEU A 276 12.04 2.73 24.33
N PHE A 277 11.19 3.75 24.50
CA PHE A 277 10.97 4.53 25.72
C PHE A 277 9.49 4.53 26.09
#